data_AF-A0A0J0V150-F1
#
_entry.id   AF-A0A0J0V150-F1
#
_cell.length_a   1.000
_cell.length_b   1.000
_cell.length_c   1.000
_cell.angle_alpha   90.00
_cell.angle_beta   90.00
_cell.angle_gamma   90.00
#
_symmetry.space_group_name_H-M   'P 1'
#
loop_
_entity.id
_entity.type
_entity.pdbx_description
1 polymer ?
#
loop_
_entity_poly.entity_id
_entity_poly.type
_entity_poly.pdbx_seq_one_letter_code
_entity_poly.pdbx_strand_id
1 'polypeptide(L)'
;MNKTRPYWPSGLAQELRYGLGEQPLYGYLHHRGEQEADRTAYIFYNKVMTWGTLLDHVRRFARYLREKGVEKGKVAPSDLIEWAKALMEAFKYPRYIEFIDELPATPSGKVLRKLLPRE
;
A
#
# COMPACT_ATOMS: atom_id res chain seq x y z
N MET A 1 17.02 14.80 -12.72
CA MET A 1 18.34 14.26 -12.29
C MET A 1 18.51 12.87 -12.87
N ASN A 2 19.44 12.72 -13.81
CA ASN A 2 19.63 11.50 -14.59
C ASN A 2 20.41 10.46 -13.77
N LYS A 3 19.69 9.60 -13.03
CA LYS A 3 20.31 8.50 -12.25
C LYS A 3 20.43 7.29 -13.16
N THR A 4 21.60 7.10 -13.77
CA THR A 4 21.93 5.86 -14.48
C THR A 4 21.75 4.66 -13.53
N ARG A 5 20.94 3.67 -13.93
CA ARG A 5 20.56 2.50 -13.12
C ARG A 5 21.47 1.31 -13.50
N PRO A 6 22.59 1.05 -12.80
CA PRO A 6 23.64 0.12 -13.26
C PRO A 6 23.23 -1.36 -13.32
N TYR A 7 22.15 -1.76 -12.64
CA TYR A 7 21.62 -3.14 -12.64
C TYR A 7 20.23 -3.26 -13.26
N TRP A 8 19.86 -2.30 -14.10
CA TRP A 8 18.61 -2.33 -14.84
C TRP A 8 18.77 -3.24 -16.06
N PRO A 9 17.86 -4.20 -16.33
CA PRO A 9 17.93 -5.02 -17.53
C PRO A 9 18.06 -4.12 -18.76
N SER A 10 19.05 -4.38 -19.60
CA SER A 10 19.41 -3.50 -20.72
C SER A 10 18.27 -3.26 -21.72
N GLY A 11 17.23 -4.11 -21.71
CA GLY A 11 16.03 -3.99 -22.55
C GLY A 11 14.80 -3.35 -21.88
N LEU A 12 14.86 -2.96 -20.60
CA LEU A 12 13.74 -2.30 -19.93
C LEU A 12 13.93 -0.77 -19.91
N ALA A 13 12.83 -0.01 -19.92
CA ALA A 13 12.87 1.45 -19.88
C ALA A 13 13.54 1.97 -18.59
N GLN A 14 14.59 2.79 -18.71
CA GLN A 14 15.34 3.30 -17.55
C GLN A 14 14.55 4.33 -16.72
N GLU A 15 13.49 4.89 -17.28
CA GLU A 15 12.57 5.80 -16.60
C GLU A 15 11.27 5.06 -16.26
N LEU A 16 10.81 5.20 -15.02
CA LEU A 16 9.51 4.69 -14.61
C LEU A 16 8.43 5.63 -15.15
N ARG A 17 7.73 5.19 -16.20
CA ARG A 17 6.56 5.89 -16.71
C ARG A 17 5.32 5.33 -16.03
N TYR A 18 4.85 6.11 -15.07
CA TYR A 18 3.63 5.86 -14.34
C TYR A 18 2.43 6.22 -15.21
N GLY A 19 1.50 5.28 -15.43
CA GLY A 19 0.37 5.47 -16.34
C GLY A 19 -0.54 6.65 -15.97
N LEU A 20 -0.57 7.04 -14.69
CA LEU A 20 -1.31 8.20 -14.18
C LEU A 20 -0.39 9.27 -13.56
N GLY A 21 0.92 9.20 -13.83
CA GLY A 21 1.92 10.05 -13.17
C GLY A 21 2.29 9.59 -11.74
N GLU A 22 3.18 10.35 -11.10
CA GLU A 22 3.63 10.06 -9.73
C GLU A 22 2.53 10.42 -8.72
N GLN A 23 1.92 9.42 -8.12
CA GLN A 23 0.91 9.57 -7.10
C GLN A 23 0.92 8.36 -6.15
N PRO A 24 0.45 8.51 -4.90
CA PRO A 24 0.34 7.40 -3.96
C PRO A 24 -0.50 6.25 -4.51
N LEU A 25 -0.28 5.03 -4.02
CA LEU A 25 -1.00 3.84 -4.48
C LEU A 25 -2.53 4.00 -4.38
N TYR A 26 -3.03 4.64 -3.32
CA TYR A 26 -4.47 4.89 -3.17
C TYR A 26 -5.01 5.87 -4.24
N GLY A 27 -4.18 6.76 -4.78
CA GLY A 27 -4.55 7.67 -5.88
C GLY A 27 -4.94 6.91 -7.14
N TYR A 28 -4.19 5.86 -7.48
CA TYR A 28 -4.53 4.96 -8.59
C TYR A 28 -5.88 4.28 -8.41
N LEU A 29 -6.16 3.82 -7.18
CA LEU A 29 -7.45 3.20 -6.84
C LEU A 29 -8.59 4.21 -6.96
N HIS A 30 -8.42 5.44 -6.46
CA HIS A 30 -9.41 6.50 -6.59
C HIS A 30 -9.70 6.79 -8.06
N HIS A 31 -8.67 7.02 -8.88
CA HIS A 31 -8.83 7.30 -10.30
C HIS A 31 -9.60 6.18 -11.00
N ARG A 32 -9.19 4.92 -10.85
CA ARG A 32 -9.85 3.80 -11.54
C ARG A 32 -11.22 3.48 -10.96
N GLY A 33 -11.41 3.58 -9.66
CA GLY A 33 -12.69 3.34 -9.03
C GLY A 33 -13.76 4.39 -9.39
N GLU A 34 -13.33 5.59 -9.80
CA GLU A 34 -14.24 6.66 -10.26
C GLU A 34 -14.44 6.66 -11.78
N GLN A 35 -13.37 6.44 -12.56
CA GLN A 35 -13.42 6.54 -14.03
C GLN A 35 -13.76 5.21 -14.71
N GLU A 36 -13.46 4.07 -14.06
CA GLU A 36 -13.57 2.72 -14.62
C GLU A 36 -14.23 1.76 -13.61
N ALA A 37 -15.29 2.24 -12.93
CA ALA A 37 -15.89 1.57 -11.77
C ALA A 37 -16.32 0.11 -12.03
N ASP A 38 -16.87 -0.18 -13.22
CA ASP A 38 -17.38 -1.50 -13.58
C ASP A 38 -16.28 -2.46 -14.07
N ARG A 39 -15.08 -1.95 -14.33
CA ARG A 39 -13.96 -2.77 -14.79
C ARG A 39 -13.45 -3.66 -13.66
N THR A 40 -13.12 -4.90 -13.98
CA THR A 40 -12.50 -5.84 -13.04
C THR A 40 -11.16 -5.29 -12.53
N ALA A 41 -11.04 -5.18 -11.21
CA ALA A 41 -9.80 -4.85 -10.51
C ALA A 41 -8.96 -6.10 -10.25
N TYR A 42 -9.58 -7.15 -9.68
CA TYR A 42 -8.95 -8.46 -9.50
C TYR A 42 -10.02 -9.56 -9.45
N ILE A 43 -9.55 -10.80 -9.59
CA ILE A 43 -10.35 -12.00 -9.42
C ILE A 43 -9.73 -12.80 -8.28
N PHE A 44 -10.54 -13.20 -7.30
CA PHE A 44 -10.11 -14.02 -6.17
C PHE A 44 -11.05 -15.21 -6.04
N TYR A 45 -10.53 -16.42 -6.28
CA TYR A 45 -11.35 -17.62 -6.56
C TYR A 45 -12.40 -17.30 -7.63
N ASN A 46 -13.67 -17.60 -7.36
CA ASN A 46 -14.77 -17.37 -8.28
C ASN A 46 -15.43 -15.99 -8.09
N LYS A 47 -14.83 -15.09 -7.30
CA LYS A 47 -15.33 -13.72 -7.12
C LYS A 47 -14.57 -12.74 -7.99
N VAL A 48 -15.32 -12.05 -8.84
CA VAL A 48 -14.85 -10.88 -9.59
C VAL A 48 -15.02 -9.66 -8.69
N MET A 49 -13.95 -8.89 -8.50
CA MET A 49 -13.97 -7.61 -7.81
C MET A 49 -13.81 -6.48 -8.83
N THR A 50 -14.76 -5.54 -8.88
CA THR A 50 -14.65 -4.35 -9.74
C THR A 50 -13.90 -3.22 -9.02
N TRP A 51 -13.37 -2.26 -9.78
CA TRP A 51 -12.70 -1.10 -9.20
C TRP A 51 -13.62 -0.26 -8.32
N GLY A 52 -14.89 -0.09 -8.72
CA GLY A 52 -15.90 0.62 -7.95
C GLY A 52 -16.21 -0.07 -6.61
N THR A 53 -16.38 -1.40 -6.63
CA THR A 53 -16.62 -2.18 -5.41
C THR A 53 -15.42 -2.12 -4.46
N LEU A 54 -14.20 -2.25 -5.00
CA LEU A 54 -12.98 -2.12 -4.21
C LEU A 54 -12.85 -0.72 -3.58
N LEU A 55 -13.14 0.34 -4.35
CA LEU A 55 -13.11 1.71 -3.84
C LEU A 55 -14.15 1.94 -2.75
N ASP A 56 -15.38 1.42 -2.89
CA ASP A 56 -16.41 1.50 -1.84
C ASP A 56 -15.97 0.80 -0.56
N HIS A 57 -15.42 -0.41 -0.64
CA HIS A 57 -14.90 -1.12 0.52
C HIS A 57 -13.80 -0.33 1.24
N VAL A 58 -12.85 0.25 0.49
CA VAL A 58 -11.78 1.08 1.05
C VAL A 58 -12.36 2.34 1.71
N ARG A 59 -13.34 3.01 1.10
CA ARG A 59 -13.99 4.20 1.69
C ARG A 59 -14.73 3.87 2.99
N ARG A 60 -15.49 2.76 3.01
CA ARG A 60 -16.21 2.31 4.22
C ARG A 60 -15.24 1.98 5.35
N PHE A 61 -14.16 1.28 5.04
CA PHE A 61 -13.14 0.95 6.02
C PHE A 61 -12.42 2.20 6.54
N ALA A 62 -12.03 3.11 5.65
CA ALA A 62 -11.41 4.38 6.04
C ALA A 62 -12.33 5.22 6.94
N ARG A 63 -13.64 5.25 6.65
CA ARG A 63 -14.63 5.90 7.51
C ARG A 63 -14.69 5.26 8.90
N TYR A 64 -14.78 3.94 8.97
CA TYR A 64 -14.78 3.21 10.23
C TYR A 64 -13.54 3.53 11.08
N LEU A 65 -12.36 3.52 10.46
CA LEU A 65 -11.11 3.85 11.16
C LEU A 65 -11.15 5.27 11.73
N ARG A 66 -11.60 6.26 10.94
CA ARG A 66 -11.77 7.63 11.42
C ARG A 66 -12.75 7.73 12.59
N GLU A 67 -13.85 7.00 12.55
CA GLU A 67 -14.83 6.94 13.66
C GLU A 67 -14.24 6.29 14.93
N LYS A 68 -13.22 5.43 14.79
CA LYS A 68 -12.43 4.89 15.91
C LYS A 68 -11.30 5.80 16.37
N GLY A 69 -11.22 7.03 15.86
CA GLY A 69 -10.20 8.01 16.24
C GLY A 69 -8.84 7.76 15.57
N VAL A 70 -8.79 6.92 14.54
CA VAL A 70 -7.58 6.72 13.74
C VAL A 70 -7.36 7.96 12.88
N GLU A 71 -6.29 8.68 13.19
CA GLU A 71 -5.79 9.82 12.42
C GLU A 71 -4.33 9.57 12.06
N LYS A 72 -3.86 10.23 11.00
CA LYS A 72 -2.44 10.18 10.62
C LYS A 72 -1.61 10.62 11.84
N GLY A 73 -0.74 9.75 12.32
CA GLY A 73 0.14 10.01 13.47
C GLY A 73 -0.50 9.78 14.86
N LYS A 74 -1.79 9.41 14.97
CA LYS A 74 -2.42 9.10 16.26
C LYS A 74 -2.35 7.63 16.68
N VAL A 75 -2.30 6.72 15.72
CA VAL A 75 -2.15 5.30 16.01
C VAL A 75 -0.67 5.02 16.20
N ALA A 76 -0.29 4.46 17.34
CA ALA A 76 1.06 3.98 17.57
C ALA A 76 1.21 2.54 17.04
N PRO A 77 2.43 2.11 16.64
CA PRO A 77 2.65 0.73 16.21
C PRO A 77 2.22 -0.31 17.26
N SER A 78 2.40 0.00 18.55
CA SER A 78 1.98 -0.85 19.67
C SER A 78 0.47 -1.10 19.69
N ASP A 79 -0.34 -0.10 19.34
CA ASP A 79 -1.80 -0.22 19.34
C ASP A 79 -2.25 -1.24 18.29
N LEU A 80 -1.59 -1.26 17.14
CA LEU A 80 -1.85 -2.23 16.07
C LEU A 80 -1.40 -3.64 16.45
N ILE A 81 -0.26 -3.77 17.14
CA ILE A 81 0.23 -5.08 17.62
C ILE A 81 -0.74 -5.67 18.64
N GLU A 82 -1.14 -4.92 19.67
CA GLU A 82 -2.06 -5.41 20.69
C GLU A 82 -3.45 -5.70 20.13
N TRP A 83 -3.95 -4.85 19.21
CA TRP A 83 -5.19 -5.12 18.50
C TRP A 83 -5.13 -6.41 17.67
N ALA A 84 -4.05 -6.62 16.90
CA ALA A 84 -3.89 -7.83 16.09
C ALA A 84 -3.75 -9.10 16.95
N LYS A 85 -3.01 -8.99 18.06
CA LYS A 85 -2.84 -10.07 19.05
C LYS A 85 -4.16 -10.48 19.70
N ALA A 86 -5.08 -9.55 19.91
CA ALA A 86 -6.42 -9.85 20.45
C ALA A 86 -7.34 -10.57 19.45
N LEU A 87 -7.09 -10.45 18.15
CA LEU A 87 -7.93 -11.00 17.08
C LEU A 87 -7.37 -12.26 16.42
N MET A 88 -6.07 -12.52 16.58
CA MET A 88 -5.35 -13.56 15.85
C MET A 88 -4.64 -14.53 16.77
N GLU A 89 -4.50 -15.77 16.30
CA GLU A 89 -3.62 -16.76 16.92
C GLU A 89 -2.20 -16.23 17.07
N ALA A 90 -1.50 -16.69 18.12
CA ALA A 90 -0.21 -16.15 18.53
C ALA A 90 0.87 -16.13 17.43
N PHE A 91 0.76 -17.01 16.43
CA PHE A 91 1.71 -17.09 15.31
C PHE A 91 1.37 -16.18 14.11
N LYS A 92 0.17 -15.58 14.08
CA LYS A 92 -0.31 -14.78 12.93
C LYS A 92 -0.17 -13.28 13.10
N TYR A 93 -0.14 -12.79 14.34
CA TYR A 93 -0.07 -11.36 14.59
C TYR A 93 1.37 -10.82 14.38
N PRO A 94 1.52 -9.59 13.85
CA PRO A 94 2.82 -8.96 13.64
C PRO A 94 3.52 -8.68 14.98
N ARG A 95 4.80 -9.03 15.10
CA ARG A 95 5.61 -8.78 16.31
C ARG A 95 6.23 -7.38 16.35
N TYR A 96 6.41 -6.77 15.19
CA TYR A 96 7.03 -5.46 15.03
C TYR A 96 6.27 -4.70 13.95
N ILE A 97 5.98 -3.44 14.22
CA ILE A 97 5.37 -2.48 13.28
C ILE A 97 6.16 -1.19 13.44
N GLU A 98 6.44 -0.53 12.32
CA GLU A 98 7.03 0.81 12.29
C GLU A 98 6.34 1.60 11.19
N PHE A 99 5.97 2.85 11.49
CA PHE A 99 5.47 3.77 10.47
C PHE A 99 6.63 4.56 9.89
N ILE A 100 6.76 4.52 8.57
CA ILE A 100 7.76 5.29 7.82
C ILE A 100 7.02 6.19 6.83
N ASP A 101 7.46 7.44 6.72
CA ASP A 101 6.88 8.39 5.78
C ASP A 101 7.13 7.99 4.32
N GLU A 102 8.28 7.36 4.07
CA GLU A 102 8.68 6.86 2.76
C GLU A 102 9.38 5.51 2.90
N LEU A 103 9.02 4.57 2.03
CA LEU A 103 9.74 3.31 1.94
C LEU A 103 11.16 3.61 1.41
N PRO A 104 12.23 3.29 2.15
CA PRO A 104 13.57 3.46 1.64
C PRO A 104 13.72 2.52 0.46
N ALA A 105 13.69 3.10 -0.73
CA ALA A 105 13.72 2.38 -1.97
C ALA A 105 15.04 2.65 -2.68
N THR A 106 15.51 1.66 -3.43
CA THR A 106 16.51 1.91 -4.44
C THR A 106 15.95 2.89 -5.46
N PRO A 107 16.80 3.56 -6.25
CA PRO A 107 16.37 4.27 -7.46
C PRO A 107 15.60 3.40 -8.48
N SER A 108 15.57 2.07 -8.29
CA SER A 108 14.79 1.10 -9.04
C SER A 108 13.46 0.68 -8.37
N GLY A 109 13.05 1.38 -7.30
CA GLY A 109 11.79 1.12 -6.58
C GLY A 109 11.81 -0.15 -5.71
N LYS A 110 12.95 -0.84 -5.58
CA LYS A 110 13.08 -2.00 -4.70
C LYS A 110 13.27 -1.52 -3.28
N VAL A 111 12.46 -2.02 -2.36
CA VAL A 111 12.58 -1.71 -0.93
C VAL A 111 13.95 -2.17 -0.43
N LEU A 112 14.74 -1.23 0.07
CA LEU A 112 16.04 -1.44 0.69
C LEU A 112 15.83 -1.96 2.12
N ARG A 113 15.64 -3.27 2.26
CA ARG A 113 15.42 -3.92 3.57
C ARG A 113 16.50 -3.62 4.61
N LYS A 114 17.72 -3.27 4.20
CA LYS A 114 18.81 -2.89 5.11
C LYS A 114 18.58 -1.53 5.79
N LEU A 115 17.83 -0.64 5.15
CA LEU A 115 17.54 0.71 5.63
C LEU A 115 16.16 0.80 6.28
N LEU A 116 15.38 -0.29 6.23
CA LEU A 116 14.15 -0.37 7.01
C LEU A 116 14.51 -0.33 8.50
N PRO A 117 13.72 0.38 9.31
CA PRO A 117 13.80 0.30 10.75
C PRO A 117 13.76 -1.17 11.19
N ARG A 118 14.65 -1.52 12.11
CA ARG A 118 14.75 -2.85 12.69
C ARG A 118 14.35 -2.78 14.16
N GLU A 119 13.80 -3.89 14.64
CA GLU A 119 13.58 -4.16 16.06
C GLU A 119 14.87 -4.01 16.88
#